data_AF-A0A6M0J6E7-F1
#
_entry.id   AF-A0A6M0J6E7-F1
#
_cell.length_a   1.000
_cell.length_b   1.000
_cell.length_c   1.000
_cell.angle_alpha   90.00
_cell.angle_beta   90.00
_cell.angle_gamma   90.00
#
_symmetry.space_group_name_H-M   'P 1'
#
loop_
_entity.id
_entity.type
_entity.pdbx_description
1 polymer ?
#
loop_
_entity_poly.entity_id
_entity_poly.type
_entity_poly.pdbx_seq_one_letter_code
_entity_poly.pdbx_strand_id
1 'polypeptide(L)'
;MVTFSDGERLLVNNSDLAGLNDAIVSESSERVYPKEYTEAIAAIEERHKQELERLSQELRIGLQSEATARAEAQVQEQIQSLQQLFKQQKEENIQLQQRLDEMEGLRKLEIENQQLQQRIQELEHAVEQRPSQQWGNTMTQQATKVLNKQVKQALEKTIDLRSLAVEPPKENAQECLRLMGMALKNLASAMNNTQALEAAALILGSEPTPIAIAYRAEQLEMLPQAVSDIRRVLSKPGCTWQEFLNVAQEYEVIKQDYWAELTSEETNLITALQSVSSQSDTIGLGSIVAHADPYRTLYVERGEVVEDLGEEVVVAWDCWKEQSKKTDRYFRDELRFWQPQ
;
A
#
# COMPACT_ATOMS: atom_id res chain seq x y z
N MET A 1 67.00 71.52 -58.71
CA MET A 1 68.36 71.96 -59.10
C MET A 1 68.90 70.90 -60.05
N VAL A 2 69.27 71.29 -61.27
CA VAL A 2 69.71 70.34 -62.31
C VAL A 2 71.12 70.72 -62.76
N THR A 3 72.01 69.73 -62.89
CA THR A 3 73.37 69.86 -63.42
C THR A 3 73.37 69.61 -64.92
N PHE A 4 73.80 70.59 -65.71
CA PHE A 4 73.99 70.42 -67.15
C PHE A 4 75.39 69.87 -67.47
N SER A 5 75.57 69.32 -68.66
CA SER A 5 76.80 68.64 -69.15
C SER A 5 78.07 69.49 -69.07
N ASP A 6 77.90 70.79 -68.92
CA ASP A 6 78.92 71.82 -69.00
C ASP A 6 79.43 72.20 -67.60
N GLY A 7 78.86 71.58 -66.55
CA GLY A 7 79.27 71.73 -65.16
C GLY A 7 78.51 72.80 -64.37
N GLU A 8 77.67 73.62 -65.02
CA GLU A 8 76.86 74.62 -64.33
C GLU A 8 75.61 74.01 -63.65
N ARG A 9 75.32 74.51 -62.44
CA ARG A 9 74.20 74.10 -61.59
C ARG A 9 73.18 75.22 -61.51
N LEU A 10 72.06 75.05 -62.21
CA LEU A 10 70.97 76.03 -62.20
C LEU A 10 69.74 75.50 -61.46
N LEU A 11 69.05 76.42 -60.79
CA LEU A 11 67.74 76.18 -60.18
C LEU A 11 66.67 76.38 -61.25
N VAL A 12 66.31 75.30 -61.93
CA VAL A 12 65.16 75.29 -62.87
C VAL A 12 63.86 75.29 -62.06
N ASN A 13 62.92 76.15 -62.44
CA ASN A 13 61.63 76.29 -61.78
C ASN A 13 60.65 75.22 -62.30
N ASN A 14 59.77 74.69 -61.45
CA ASN A 14 58.88 73.58 -61.79
C ASN A 14 57.88 73.90 -62.91
N SER A 15 57.65 75.19 -63.20
CA SER A 15 56.84 75.66 -64.33
C SER A 15 57.42 75.30 -65.69
N ASP A 16 58.75 75.20 -65.80
CA ASP A 16 59.43 74.96 -67.08
C ASP A 16 59.43 73.47 -67.47
N LEU A 17 59.01 72.59 -66.55
CA LEU A 17 58.81 71.15 -66.76
C LEU A 17 57.35 70.80 -67.12
N ALA A 18 56.41 71.75 -67.01
CA ALA A 18 55.00 71.49 -67.26
C ALA A 18 54.71 71.17 -68.74
N GLY A 19 55.42 71.82 -69.67
CA GLY A 19 55.30 71.55 -71.11
C GLY A 19 55.78 70.15 -71.51
N LEU A 20 56.62 69.51 -70.68
CA LEU A 20 57.05 68.12 -70.86
C LEU A 20 55.98 67.13 -70.40
N ASN A 21 55.19 67.46 -69.37
CA ASN A 21 54.12 66.58 -68.88
C ASN A 21 52.92 66.51 -69.85
N ASP A 22 52.53 67.60 -70.49
CA ASP A 22 51.44 67.57 -71.49
C ASP A 22 51.83 66.82 -72.77
N ALA A 23 53.12 66.83 -73.14
CA ALA A 23 53.64 66.00 -74.22
C ALA A 23 53.63 64.49 -73.87
N ILE A 24 53.78 64.13 -72.59
CA ILE A 24 53.75 62.74 -72.10
C ILE A 24 52.32 62.17 -72.06
N VAL A 25 51.29 63.00 -71.89
CA VAL A 25 49.89 62.55 -71.83
C VAL A 25 49.29 62.30 -73.23
N SER A 26 49.92 62.78 -74.30
CA SER A 26 49.43 62.63 -75.68
C SER A 26 49.88 61.33 -76.37
N GLU A 27 50.71 60.49 -75.73
CA GLU A 27 50.95 59.11 -76.20
C GLU A 27 49.82 58.20 -75.71
N SER A 28 48.75 58.14 -76.51
CA SER A 28 47.77 57.05 -76.48
C SER A 28 48.42 55.76 -76.99
N SER A 29 49.33 55.19 -76.19
CA SER A 29 49.78 53.82 -76.31
C SER A 29 49.21 53.08 -75.12
N GLU A 30 48.33 52.11 -75.36
CA GLU A 30 48.16 51.01 -74.42
C GLU A 30 49.56 50.62 -73.93
N ARG A 31 49.79 50.65 -72.61
CA ARG A 31 51.03 50.12 -72.05
C ARG A 31 51.05 48.64 -72.44
N VAL A 32 51.80 48.30 -73.48
CA VAL A 32 51.99 46.92 -73.90
C VAL A 32 52.93 46.29 -72.87
N TYR A 33 52.33 45.75 -71.83
CA TYR A 33 53.04 44.96 -70.83
C TYR A 33 53.66 43.73 -71.53
N PRO A 34 54.80 43.23 -71.04
CA PRO A 34 55.35 41.95 -71.49
C PRO A 34 54.28 40.84 -71.42
N LYS A 35 54.30 39.91 -72.37
CA LYS A 35 53.26 38.87 -72.54
C LYS A 35 52.95 38.10 -71.24
N GLU A 36 53.97 37.82 -70.45
CA GLU A 36 53.86 37.13 -69.16
C GLU A 36 53.00 37.90 -68.15
N TYR A 37 53.09 39.23 -68.12
CA TYR A 37 52.27 40.06 -67.24
C TYR A 37 50.83 40.17 -67.76
N THR A 38 50.62 40.27 -69.08
CA THR A 38 49.26 40.27 -69.64
C THR A 38 48.53 38.96 -69.39
N GLU A 39 49.24 37.83 -69.48
CA GLU A 39 48.71 36.50 -69.17
C GLU A 39 48.43 36.33 -67.68
N ALA A 40 49.32 36.81 -66.80
CA ALA A 40 49.11 36.78 -65.35
C ALA A 40 47.92 37.65 -64.92
N ILE A 41 47.75 38.83 -65.51
CA ILE A 41 46.61 39.72 -65.24
C ILE A 41 45.31 39.05 -65.71
N ALA A 42 45.28 38.48 -66.93
CA ALA A 42 44.12 37.77 -67.43
C ALA A 42 43.74 36.56 -66.55
N ALA A 43 44.72 35.78 -66.10
CA ALA A 43 44.49 34.65 -65.20
C ALA A 43 43.95 35.08 -63.82
N ILE A 44 44.39 36.22 -63.29
CA ILE A 44 43.86 36.80 -62.05
C ILE A 44 42.43 37.28 -62.24
N GLU A 45 42.14 37.98 -63.34
CA GLU A 45 40.78 38.44 -63.66
C GLU A 45 39.80 37.27 -63.84
N GLU A 46 40.21 36.19 -64.49
CA GLU A 46 39.40 34.98 -64.62
C GLU A 46 39.12 34.34 -63.25
N ARG A 47 40.13 34.23 -62.38
CA ARG A 47 39.94 33.72 -61.02
C ARG A 47 38.98 34.60 -60.22
N HIS A 48 39.14 35.91 -60.27
CA HIS A 48 38.22 36.82 -59.59
C HIS A 48 36.79 36.74 -60.12
N LYS A 49 36.60 36.58 -61.44
CA LYS A 49 35.27 36.36 -62.02
C LYS A 49 34.63 35.08 -61.49
N GLN A 50 35.39 33.98 -61.46
CA GLN A 50 34.92 32.70 -60.91
C GLN A 50 34.60 32.79 -59.41
N GLU A 51 35.42 33.49 -58.63
CA GLU A 51 35.18 33.71 -57.21
C GLU A 51 33.94 34.58 -56.96
N LEU A 52 33.73 35.64 -57.74
CA LEU A 52 32.53 36.48 -57.65
C LEU A 52 31.27 35.69 -58.02
N GLU A 53 31.32 34.88 -59.08
CA GLU A 53 30.21 34.00 -59.45
C GLU A 53 29.90 33.01 -58.34
N ARG A 54 30.92 32.35 -57.77
CA ARG A 54 30.76 31.43 -56.65
C ARG A 54 30.15 32.12 -55.42
N LEU A 55 30.69 33.27 -55.01
CA LEU A 55 30.18 34.03 -53.87
C LEU A 55 28.74 34.50 -54.11
N SER A 56 28.40 34.91 -55.33
CA SER A 56 27.03 35.31 -55.67
C SER A 56 26.04 34.15 -55.57
N GLN A 57 26.45 32.94 -55.97
CA GLN A 57 25.64 31.73 -55.85
C GLN A 57 25.49 31.32 -54.38
N GLU A 58 26.58 31.32 -53.61
CA GLU A 58 26.55 31.02 -52.16
C GLU A 58 25.64 32.02 -51.42
N LEU A 59 25.73 33.32 -51.71
CA LEU A 59 24.85 34.34 -51.13
C LEU A 59 23.38 34.12 -51.52
N ARG A 60 23.09 33.78 -52.77
CA ARG A 60 21.72 33.51 -53.22
C ARG A 60 21.13 32.30 -52.50
N ILE A 61 21.91 31.23 -52.34
CA ILE A 61 21.49 30.03 -51.60
C ILE A 61 21.28 30.37 -50.12
N GLY A 62 22.19 31.13 -49.51
CA GLY A 62 22.09 31.57 -48.11
C GLY A 62 20.86 32.44 -47.85
N LEU A 63 20.57 33.41 -48.72
CA LEU A 63 19.37 34.24 -48.60
C LEU A 63 18.08 33.44 -48.77
N GLN A 64 18.06 32.48 -49.71
CA GLN A 64 16.92 31.59 -49.88
C GLN A 64 16.70 30.70 -48.66
N SER A 65 17.76 30.10 -48.11
CA SER A 65 17.64 29.23 -46.94
C SER A 65 17.23 29.99 -45.68
N GLU A 66 17.73 31.21 -45.50
CA GLU A 66 17.32 32.08 -44.39
C GLU A 66 15.85 32.52 -44.53
N ALA A 67 15.42 32.86 -45.75
CA ALA A 67 14.02 33.20 -46.01
C ALA A 67 13.08 32.01 -45.75
N THR A 68 13.46 30.79 -46.18
CA THR A 68 12.67 29.59 -45.91
C THR A 68 12.64 29.26 -44.43
N ALA A 69 13.78 29.35 -43.73
CA ALA A 69 13.85 29.08 -42.29
C ALA A 69 12.97 30.04 -41.48
N ARG A 70 12.94 31.33 -41.84
CA ARG A 70 12.04 32.32 -41.21
C ARG A 70 10.57 32.01 -41.48
N ALA A 71 10.22 31.64 -42.71
CA ALA A 71 8.85 31.27 -43.06
C ALA A 71 8.40 30.01 -42.30
N GLU A 72 9.25 28.99 -42.20
CA GLU A 72 8.99 27.77 -41.43
C GLU A 72 8.81 28.05 -39.94
N ALA A 73 9.68 28.89 -39.35
CA ALA A 73 9.57 29.29 -37.95
C ALA A 73 8.22 30.00 -37.68
N GLN A 74 7.83 30.94 -38.54
CA GLN A 74 6.56 31.65 -38.39
C GLN A 74 5.35 30.70 -38.51
N VAL A 75 5.38 29.75 -39.45
CA VAL A 75 4.33 28.75 -39.60
C VAL A 75 4.27 27.82 -38.38
N GLN A 76 5.43 27.43 -37.84
CA GLN A 76 5.49 26.61 -36.62
C GLN A 76 4.90 27.35 -35.41
N GLU A 77 5.24 28.62 -35.20
CA GLU A 77 4.67 29.44 -34.13
C GLU A 77 3.15 29.57 -34.29
N GLN A 78 2.66 29.81 -35.52
CA GLN A 78 1.23 29.86 -35.79
C GLN A 78 0.54 28.52 -35.47
N ILE A 79 1.09 27.40 -35.91
CA ILE A 79 0.54 26.07 -35.61
C ILE A 79 0.51 25.82 -34.10
N GLN A 80 1.58 26.16 -33.38
CA GLN A 80 1.63 26.00 -31.93
C GLN A 80 0.57 26.86 -31.21
N SER A 81 0.42 28.12 -31.61
CA SER A 81 -0.60 29.01 -31.06
C SER A 81 -2.02 28.50 -31.31
N LEU A 82 -2.30 28.01 -32.53
CA LEU A 82 -3.60 27.43 -32.88
C LEU A 82 -3.87 26.13 -32.12
N GLN A 83 -2.86 25.29 -31.91
CA GLN A 83 -3.00 24.08 -31.11
C GLN A 83 -3.31 24.41 -29.64
N GLN A 84 -2.69 25.43 -29.07
CA GLN A 84 -2.99 25.89 -27.71
C GLN A 84 -4.44 26.40 -27.61
N LEU A 85 -4.87 27.24 -28.56
CA LEU A 85 -6.24 27.76 -28.60
C LEU A 85 -7.26 26.63 -28.75
N PHE A 86 -7.00 25.64 -29.60
CA PHE A 86 -7.87 24.49 -29.78
C PHE A 86 -8.00 23.65 -28.49
N LYS A 87 -6.89 23.48 -27.75
CA LYS A 87 -6.92 22.79 -26.45
C LYS A 87 -7.78 23.55 -25.44
N GLN A 88 -7.59 24.87 -25.32
CA GLN A 88 -8.40 25.73 -24.44
C GLN A 88 -9.89 25.64 -24.80
N GLN A 89 -10.23 25.76 -26.09
CA GLN A 89 -11.61 25.68 -26.55
C GLN A 89 -12.24 24.30 -26.26
N LYS A 90 -11.46 23.23 -26.34
CA LYS A 90 -11.93 21.88 -26.00
C LYS A 90 -12.21 21.75 -24.49
N GLU A 91 -11.34 22.29 -23.64
CA GLU A 91 -11.52 22.31 -22.19
C GLU A 91 -12.77 23.11 -21.79
N GLU A 92 -12.96 24.29 -22.37
CA GLU A 92 -14.15 25.12 -22.15
C GLU A 92 -15.43 24.40 -22.57
N ASN A 93 -15.44 23.71 -23.72
CA ASN A 93 -16.60 22.92 -24.15
C ASN A 93 -16.94 21.79 -23.16
N ILE A 94 -15.92 21.10 -22.63
CA ILE A 94 -16.14 20.05 -21.62
C ILE A 94 -16.76 20.66 -20.35
N GLN A 95 -16.25 21.80 -19.88
CA GLN A 95 -16.80 22.49 -18.71
C GLN A 95 -18.24 22.96 -18.94
N LEU A 96 -18.55 23.50 -20.12
CA LEU A 96 -19.91 23.91 -20.47
C LEU A 96 -20.86 22.73 -20.53
N GLN A 97 -20.42 21.60 -21.07
CA GLN A 97 -21.22 20.37 -21.13
C GLN A 97 -21.54 19.83 -19.73
N GLN A 98 -20.54 19.81 -18.83
CA GLN A 98 -20.77 19.42 -17.43
C GLN A 98 -21.80 20.32 -16.74
N ARG A 99 -21.72 21.65 -16.95
CA ARG A 99 -22.72 22.59 -16.39
C ARG A 99 -24.11 22.37 -16.97
N LEU A 100 -24.22 22.00 -18.24
CA LEU A 100 -25.51 21.66 -18.85
C LEU A 100 -26.10 20.39 -18.21
N ASP A 101 -25.29 19.35 -18.03
CA ASP A 101 -25.72 18.09 -17.40
C ASP A 101 -26.18 18.33 -15.95
N GLU A 102 -25.46 19.16 -15.19
CA GLU A 102 -25.84 19.58 -13.84
C GLU A 102 -27.19 20.32 -13.84
N MET A 103 -27.36 21.28 -14.76
CA MET A 103 -28.61 22.03 -14.89
C MET A 103 -29.79 21.15 -15.30
N GLU A 104 -29.58 20.14 -16.14
CA GLU A 104 -30.60 19.13 -16.47
C GLU A 104 -30.96 18.26 -15.27
N GLY A 105 -29.97 17.86 -14.47
CA GLY A 105 -30.19 17.14 -13.21
C GLY A 105 -31.02 17.96 -12.23
N LEU A 106 -30.69 19.24 -12.05
CA LEU A 106 -31.44 20.16 -11.19
C LEU A 106 -32.89 20.34 -11.66
N ARG A 107 -33.12 20.48 -12.97
CA ARG A 107 -34.49 20.57 -13.53
C ARG A 107 -35.31 19.31 -13.26
N LYS A 108 -34.71 18.12 -13.36
CA LYS A 108 -35.40 16.86 -13.04
C LYS A 108 -35.81 16.81 -11.57
N LEU A 109 -34.89 17.16 -10.67
CA LEU A 109 -35.17 17.23 -9.24
C LEU A 109 -36.25 18.27 -8.92
N GLU A 110 -36.25 19.41 -9.60
CA GLU A 110 -37.29 20.43 -9.45
C GLU A 110 -38.67 19.90 -9.86
N ILE A 111 -38.76 19.18 -10.98
CA ILE A 111 -40.01 18.54 -11.43
C ILE A 111 -40.48 17.48 -10.42
N GLU A 112 -39.58 16.61 -9.93
CA GLU A 112 -39.91 15.60 -8.92
C GLU A 112 -40.40 16.24 -7.63
N ASN A 113 -39.75 17.32 -7.19
CA ASN A 113 -40.14 18.05 -5.99
C ASN A 113 -41.53 18.69 -6.16
N GLN A 114 -41.82 19.27 -7.33
CA GLN A 114 -43.17 19.77 -7.65
C GLN A 114 -44.22 18.65 -7.64
N GLN A 115 -43.91 17.48 -8.19
CA GLN A 115 -44.81 16.31 -8.15
C GLN A 115 -45.06 15.83 -6.72
N LEU A 116 -44.02 15.77 -5.89
CA LEU A 116 -44.14 15.41 -4.48
C LEU A 116 -44.97 16.44 -3.70
N GLN A 117 -44.78 17.73 -3.96
CA GLN A 117 -45.58 18.79 -3.34
C GLN A 117 -47.06 18.68 -3.72
N GLN A 118 -47.37 18.44 -5.00
CA GLN A 118 -48.75 18.18 -5.44
C GLN A 118 -49.33 16.96 -4.75
N ARG A 119 -48.55 15.88 -4.63
CA ARG A 119 -49.01 14.65 -3.97
C ARG A 119 -49.25 14.86 -2.48
N ILE A 120 -48.41 15.63 -1.80
CA ILE A 120 -48.60 15.99 -0.39
C ILE A 120 -49.88 16.81 -0.24
N GLN A 121 -50.10 17.82 -1.08
CA GLN A 121 -51.33 18.61 -1.06
C GLN A 121 -52.59 17.76 -1.29
N GLU A 122 -52.56 16.83 -2.24
CA GLU A 122 -53.65 15.88 -2.47
C GLU A 122 -53.92 15.02 -1.22
N LEU A 123 -52.87 14.55 -0.55
CA LEU A 123 -52.98 13.74 0.67
C LEU A 123 -53.50 14.57 1.84
N GLU A 124 -53.01 15.80 2.02
CA GLU A 124 -53.48 16.74 3.04
C GLU A 124 -54.97 17.03 2.86
N HIS A 125 -55.38 17.35 1.63
CA HIS A 125 -56.80 17.56 1.30
C HIS A 125 -57.64 16.29 1.51
N ALA A 126 -57.11 15.10 1.17
CA ALA A 126 -57.79 13.84 1.42
C ALA A 126 -57.93 13.51 2.92
N VAL A 127 -57.00 13.99 3.75
CA VAL A 127 -57.06 13.91 5.22
C VAL A 127 -58.09 14.90 5.77
N GLU A 128 -58.11 16.14 5.28
CA GLU A 128 -59.06 17.17 5.71
C GLU A 128 -60.52 16.82 5.35
N GLN A 129 -60.76 16.26 4.16
CA GLN A 129 -62.11 15.96 3.69
C GLN A 129 -62.73 14.68 4.27
N ARG A 130 -61.98 13.83 4.96
CA ARG A 130 -62.51 12.58 5.53
C ARG A 130 -62.60 12.65 7.06
N PRO A 131 -63.78 12.39 7.67
CA PRO A 131 -63.89 12.31 9.12
C PRO A 131 -63.01 11.18 9.66
N SER A 132 -62.24 11.48 10.71
CA SER A 132 -61.20 10.63 11.32
C SER A 132 -61.66 9.21 11.70
N GLN A 133 -62.97 8.98 11.86
CA GLN A 133 -63.57 7.67 12.12
C GLN A 133 -63.56 6.72 10.90
N GLN A 134 -63.57 7.23 9.66
CA GLN A 134 -63.47 6.36 8.48
C GLN A 134 -62.04 5.88 8.24
N TRP A 135 -61.01 6.67 8.59
CA TRP A 135 -59.61 6.26 8.54
C TRP A 135 -59.31 5.13 9.53
N GLY A 136 -59.82 5.22 10.76
CA GLY A 136 -59.63 4.16 11.76
C GLY A 136 -60.21 2.79 11.35
N ASN A 137 -61.24 2.76 10.52
CA ASN A 137 -61.82 1.50 10.03
C ASN A 137 -61.25 1.06 8.69
N THR A 138 -61.02 1.96 7.73
CA THR A 138 -60.46 1.58 6.42
C THR A 138 -58.96 1.33 6.49
N MET A 139 -58.19 2.15 7.20
CA MET A 139 -56.74 1.97 7.32
C MET A 139 -56.44 0.76 8.19
N THR A 140 -57.16 0.52 9.29
CA THR A 140 -56.97 -0.70 10.10
C THR A 140 -57.44 -1.96 9.36
N GLN A 141 -58.53 -1.95 8.60
CA GLN A 141 -58.98 -3.12 7.84
C GLN A 141 -58.14 -3.39 6.59
N GLN A 142 -57.68 -2.35 5.89
CA GLN A 142 -56.78 -2.50 4.75
C GLN A 142 -55.37 -2.84 5.21
N ALA A 143 -54.86 -2.22 6.28
CA ALA A 143 -53.60 -2.60 6.90
C ALA A 143 -53.66 -4.02 7.42
N THR A 144 -54.73 -4.46 8.10
CA THR A 144 -54.84 -5.88 8.51
C THR A 144 -55.00 -6.83 7.32
N LYS A 145 -55.68 -6.46 6.23
CA LYS A 145 -55.73 -7.28 5.01
C LYS A 145 -54.39 -7.35 4.30
N VAL A 146 -53.70 -6.22 4.14
CA VAL A 146 -52.38 -6.13 3.49
C VAL A 146 -51.34 -6.81 4.36
N LEU A 147 -51.37 -6.62 5.68
CA LEU A 147 -50.50 -7.30 6.64
C LEU A 147 -50.80 -8.79 6.68
N ASN A 148 -52.05 -9.25 6.70
CA ASN A 148 -52.36 -10.68 6.61
C ASN A 148 -51.96 -11.27 5.24
N LYS A 149 -52.06 -10.49 4.16
CA LYS A 149 -51.61 -10.92 2.83
C LYS A 149 -50.09 -10.91 2.74
N GLN A 150 -49.40 -9.95 3.33
CA GLN A 150 -47.94 -9.86 3.39
C GLN A 150 -47.38 -10.88 4.35
N VAL A 151 -48.05 -11.19 5.46
CA VAL A 151 -47.70 -12.28 6.39
C VAL A 151 -47.97 -13.62 5.72
N LYS A 152 -49.09 -13.82 5.01
CA LYS A 152 -49.28 -15.04 4.20
C LYS A 152 -48.28 -15.16 3.07
N GLN A 153 -48.00 -14.10 2.33
CA GLN A 153 -46.99 -14.09 1.27
C GLN A 153 -45.58 -14.22 1.83
N ALA A 154 -45.30 -13.67 3.01
CA ALA A 154 -44.04 -13.85 3.71
C ALA A 154 -43.94 -15.26 4.29
N LEU A 155 -45.03 -15.90 4.72
CA LEU A 155 -45.04 -17.31 5.14
C LEU A 155 -44.95 -18.28 3.96
N GLU A 156 -45.54 -17.93 2.81
CA GLU A 156 -45.45 -18.69 1.54
C GLU A 156 -44.10 -18.46 0.82
N LYS A 157 -43.47 -17.30 1.01
CA LYS A 157 -42.13 -16.97 0.47
C LYS A 157 -41.00 -17.13 1.47
N THR A 158 -41.27 -17.30 2.76
CA THR A 158 -40.32 -17.92 3.68
C THR A 158 -40.27 -19.34 3.22
N ILE A 159 -39.30 -19.57 2.35
CA ILE A 159 -38.69 -20.87 2.19
C ILE A 159 -38.55 -21.41 3.60
N ASP A 160 -39.20 -22.55 3.85
CA ASP A 160 -39.15 -23.24 5.13
C ASP A 160 -37.67 -23.20 5.54
N LEU A 161 -37.31 -22.50 6.63
CA LEU A 161 -35.89 -22.29 6.96
C LEU A 161 -35.18 -23.65 7.12
N ARG A 162 -35.96 -24.72 7.38
CA ARG A 162 -35.56 -26.12 7.31
C ARG A 162 -35.19 -26.64 5.92
N SER A 163 -35.82 -26.14 4.86
CA SER A 163 -35.55 -26.48 3.45
C SER A 163 -34.42 -25.66 2.81
N LEU A 164 -34.13 -24.46 3.32
CA LEU A 164 -32.98 -23.64 2.92
C LEU A 164 -31.71 -23.97 3.71
N ALA A 165 -31.82 -24.69 4.82
CA ALA A 165 -30.70 -25.27 5.54
C ALA A 165 -30.10 -26.42 4.71
N VAL A 166 -29.47 -26.09 3.58
CA VAL A 166 -28.34 -26.87 3.08
C VAL A 166 -27.38 -27.00 4.25
N GLU A 167 -26.87 -28.23 4.49
CA GLU A 167 -26.10 -28.60 5.68
C GLU A 167 -25.26 -27.45 6.24
N PRO A 168 -25.24 -27.23 7.57
CA PRO A 168 -24.42 -26.19 8.17
C PRO A 168 -22.99 -26.31 7.60
N PRO A 169 -22.34 -25.20 7.20
CA PRO A 169 -21.02 -25.25 6.61
C PRO A 169 -20.09 -26.03 7.55
N LYS A 170 -19.71 -27.25 7.13
CA LYS A 170 -19.01 -28.23 7.95
C LYS A 170 -17.62 -27.74 8.36
N GLU A 171 -17.08 -26.75 7.65
CA GLU A 171 -15.74 -26.21 7.85
C GLU A 171 -15.66 -25.21 9.02
N ASN A 172 -16.77 -24.57 9.46
CA ASN A 172 -16.73 -23.69 10.62
C ASN A 172 -18.10 -23.50 11.33
N ALA A 173 -18.61 -24.60 11.90
CA ALA A 173 -19.88 -24.58 12.61
C ALA A 173 -19.89 -23.63 13.83
N GLN A 174 -18.76 -23.46 14.51
CA GLN A 174 -18.64 -22.61 15.70
C GLN A 174 -18.70 -21.12 15.35
N GLU A 175 -17.99 -20.68 14.32
CA GLU A 175 -18.07 -19.29 13.84
C GLU A 175 -19.48 -18.95 13.33
N CYS A 176 -20.13 -19.88 12.64
CA CYS A 176 -21.50 -19.68 12.16
C CYS A 176 -22.50 -19.52 13.31
N LEU A 177 -22.39 -20.35 14.36
CA LEU A 177 -23.19 -20.20 15.57
C LEU A 177 -22.94 -18.83 16.22
N ARG A 178 -21.67 -18.41 16.35
CA ARG A 178 -21.30 -17.10 16.91
C ARG A 178 -21.93 -15.95 16.12
N LEU A 179 -21.78 -15.93 14.80
CA LEU A 179 -22.34 -14.89 13.92
C LEU A 179 -23.88 -14.87 13.98
N MET A 180 -24.52 -16.04 14.05
CA MET A 180 -25.97 -16.15 14.24
C MET A 180 -26.41 -15.58 15.60
N GLY A 181 -25.68 -15.86 16.68
CA GLY A 181 -25.92 -15.27 17.99
C GLY A 181 -25.83 -13.73 17.97
N MET A 182 -24.82 -13.18 17.29
CA MET A 182 -24.67 -11.72 17.10
C MET A 182 -25.80 -11.11 16.26
N ALA A 183 -26.21 -11.78 15.18
CA ALA A 183 -27.33 -11.34 14.35
C ALA A 183 -28.65 -11.35 15.15
N LEU A 184 -28.89 -12.39 15.95
CA LEU A 184 -30.07 -12.51 16.81
C LEU A 184 -30.08 -11.44 17.92
N LYS A 185 -28.93 -11.09 18.52
CA LYS A 185 -28.80 -9.94 19.44
C LYS A 185 -29.28 -8.64 18.78
N ASN A 186 -28.85 -8.38 17.55
CA ASN A 186 -29.21 -7.15 16.82
C ASN A 186 -30.69 -7.14 16.46
N LEU A 187 -31.24 -8.28 16.02
CA LEU A 187 -32.68 -8.42 15.75
C LEU A 187 -33.53 -8.29 17.01
N ALA A 188 -33.11 -8.91 18.12
CA ALA A 188 -33.79 -8.81 19.40
C ALA A 188 -33.90 -7.36 19.86
N SER A 189 -32.83 -6.59 19.70
CA SER A 189 -32.77 -5.16 20.04
C SER A 189 -33.60 -4.29 19.09
N ALA A 190 -33.55 -4.56 17.78
CA ALA A 190 -34.29 -3.78 16.78
C ALA A 190 -35.81 -4.02 16.82
N MET A 191 -36.24 -5.23 17.22
CA MET A 191 -37.64 -5.67 17.17
C MET A 191 -38.27 -5.88 18.55
N ASN A 192 -37.57 -5.58 19.65
CA ASN A 192 -37.99 -5.91 21.02
C ASN A 192 -38.47 -7.36 21.15
N ASN A 193 -37.76 -8.30 20.52
CA ASN A 193 -38.14 -9.70 20.46
C ASN A 193 -37.43 -10.52 21.54
N THR A 194 -38.17 -10.93 22.57
CA THR A 194 -37.64 -11.71 23.70
C THR A 194 -37.20 -13.11 23.31
N GLN A 195 -37.84 -13.75 22.32
CA GLN A 195 -37.45 -15.08 21.85
C GLN A 195 -36.13 -15.05 21.08
N ALA A 196 -35.91 -14.01 20.28
CA ALA A 196 -34.62 -13.80 19.61
C ALA A 196 -33.50 -13.54 20.63
N LEU A 197 -33.83 -12.89 21.75
CA LEU A 197 -32.91 -12.62 22.85
C LEU A 197 -32.54 -13.92 23.58
N GLU A 198 -33.52 -14.76 23.92
CA GLU A 198 -33.29 -16.08 24.51
C GLU A 198 -32.46 -16.99 23.60
N ALA A 199 -32.75 -16.99 22.30
CA ALA A 199 -31.97 -17.76 21.32
C ALA A 199 -30.52 -17.26 21.23
N ALA A 200 -30.30 -15.94 21.20
CA ALA A 200 -28.96 -15.35 21.20
C ALA A 200 -28.18 -15.72 22.48
N ALA A 201 -28.84 -15.67 23.64
CA ALA A 201 -28.25 -16.02 24.92
C ALA A 201 -27.78 -17.47 24.97
N LEU A 202 -28.64 -18.40 24.51
CA LEU A 202 -28.33 -19.83 24.43
C LEU A 202 -27.14 -20.11 23.49
N ILE A 203 -27.11 -19.47 22.33
CA ILE A 203 -26.07 -19.67 21.33
C ILE A 203 -24.71 -19.12 21.81
N LEU A 204 -24.72 -17.98 22.50
CA LEU A 204 -23.48 -17.33 22.98
C LEU A 204 -23.04 -17.80 24.38
N GLY A 205 -23.83 -18.64 25.04
CA GLY A 205 -23.56 -19.13 26.39
C GLY A 205 -23.62 -18.03 27.46
N SER A 206 -24.61 -17.13 27.35
CA SER A 206 -24.80 -15.99 28.26
C SER A 206 -26.21 -15.97 28.85
N GLU A 207 -26.45 -15.09 29.83
CA GLU A 207 -27.80 -14.84 30.33
C GLU A 207 -28.65 -14.12 29.28
N PRO A 208 -29.97 -14.33 29.24
CA PRO A 208 -30.88 -13.65 28.33
C PRO A 208 -31.15 -12.21 28.78
N THR A 209 -30.09 -11.42 28.89
CA THR A 209 -30.16 -9.98 29.10
C THR A 209 -29.33 -9.26 28.02
N PRO A 210 -29.77 -8.08 27.54
CA PRO A 210 -29.04 -7.35 26.51
C PRO A 210 -27.59 -7.06 26.90
N ILE A 211 -27.34 -6.80 28.18
CA ILE A 211 -26.03 -6.47 28.73
C ILE A 211 -25.12 -7.70 28.75
N ALA A 212 -25.60 -8.85 29.24
CA ALA A 212 -24.81 -10.08 29.27
C ALA A 212 -24.46 -10.57 27.86
N ILE A 213 -25.42 -10.50 26.93
CA ILE A 213 -25.20 -10.86 25.52
C ILE A 213 -24.21 -9.89 24.86
N ALA A 214 -24.31 -8.59 25.13
CA ALA A 214 -23.37 -7.61 24.59
C ALA A 214 -21.94 -7.85 25.09
N TYR A 215 -21.78 -8.01 26.40
CA TYR A 215 -20.50 -8.30 27.03
C TYR A 215 -19.89 -9.60 26.51
N ARG A 216 -20.70 -10.66 26.36
CA ARG A 216 -20.26 -11.93 25.79
C ARG A 216 -19.87 -11.82 24.32
N ALA A 217 -20.60 -11.04 23.54
CA ALA A 217 -20.27 -10.79 22.14
C ALA A 217 -18.92 -10.07 21.98
N GLU A 218 -18.63 -9.08 22.84
CA GLU A 218 -17.34 -8.37 22.87
C GLU A 218 -16.19 -9.31 23.21
N GLN A 219 -16.36 -10.19 24.21
CA GLN A 219 -15.35 -11.20 24.54
C GLN A 219 -15.05 -12.13 23.35
N LEU A 220 -16.10 -12.59 22.67
CA LEU A 220 -15.99 -13.49 21.51
C LEU A 220 -15.52 -12.79 20.22
N GLU A 221 -15.42 -11.47 20.20
CA GLU A 221 -14.79 -10.72 19.10
C GLU A 221 -13.27 -10.90 19.10
N MET A 222 -12.67 -11.10 20.28
CA MET A 222 -11.23 -11.32 20.45
C MET A 222 -10.80 -12.75 20.10
N LEU A 223 -11.76 -13.67 19.90
CA LEU A 223 -11.50 -15.09 19.66
C LEU A 223 -10.58 -15.38 18.45
N PRO A 224 -10.76 -14.76 17.26
CA PRO A 224 -9.88 -15.03 16.11
C PRO A 224 -8.44 -14.61 16.37
N GLN A 225 -8.26 -13.49 17.08
CA GLN A 225 -6.93 -12.99 17.46
C GLN A 225 -6.28 -13.94 18.47
N ALA A 226 -7.02 -14.37 19.50
CA ALA A 226 -6.54 -15.32 20.50
C ALA A 226 -6.08 -16.65 19.87
N VAL A 227 -6.89 -17.23 18.97
CA VAL A 227 -6.54 -18.46 18.26
C VAL A 227 -5.30 -18.25 17.38
N SER A 228 -5.21 -17.12 16.66
CA SER A 228 -4.04 -16.80 15.84
C SER A 228 -2.75 -16.69 16.67
N ASP A 229 -2.80 -15.97 17.78
CA ASP A 229 -1.65 -15.75 18.64
C ASP A 229 -1.20 -17.04 19.33
N ILE A 230 -2.14 -17.87 19.78
CA ILE A 230 -1.85 -19.20 20.33
C ILE A 230 -1.20 -20.10 19.28
N ARG A 231 -1.77 -20.21 18.07
CA ARG A 231 -1.19 -21.01 16.97
C ARG A 231 0.19 -20.52 16.56
N ARG A 232 0.42 -19.21 16.57
CA ARG A 232 1.74 -18.61 16.31
C ARG A 232 2.78 -19.04 17.34
N VAL A 233 2.40 -19.22 18.60
CA VAL A 233 3.32 -19.76 19.63
C VAL A 233 3.56 -21.26 19.41
N LEU A 234 2.49 -22.04 19.19
CA LEU A 234 2.60 -23.49 19.04
C LEU A 234 3.36 -23.92 17.78
N SER A 235 3.32 -23.11 16.71
CA SER A 235 4.05 -23.38 15.46
C SER A 235 5.55 -23.12 15.54
N LYS A 236 6.05 -22.48 16.61
CA LYS A 236 7.50 -22.27 16.79
C LYS A 236 8.17 -23.61 17.13
N PRO A 237 9.26 -23.99 16.44
CA PRO A 237 10.02 -25.18 16.79
C PRO A 237 10.62 -25.02 18.19
N GLY A 238 10.35 -25.97 19.09
CA GLY A 238 10.84 -25.93 20.47
C GLY A 238 10.08 -24.99 21.41
N CYS A 239 8.80 -24.69 21.11
CA CYS A 239 7.97 -23.87 21.99
C CYS A 239 7.96 -24.41 23.43
N THR A 240 8.04 -23.51 24.40
CA THR A 240 8.03 -23.84 25.82
C THR A 240 6.65 -23.60 26.44
N TRP A 241 6.36 -24.30 27.55
CA TRP A 241 5.13 -24.08 28.32
C TRP A 241 4.97 -22.62 28.77
N GLN A 242 6.08 -21.96 29.12
CA GLN A 242 6.07 -20.56 29.56
C GLN A 242 5.70 -19.59 28.45
N GLU A 243 6.17 -19.81 27.22
CA GLU A 243 5.80 -19.00 26.06
C GLU A 243 4.32 -19.12 25.72
N PHE A 244 3.75 -20.33 25.84
CA PHE A 244 2.31 -20.54 25.70
C PHE A 244 1.53 -19.83 26.83
N LEU A 245 1.94 -20.02 28.09
CA LEU A 245 1.27 -19.42 29.24
C LEU A 245 1.23 -17.89 29.17
N ASN A 246 2.32 -17.25 28.74
CA ASN A 246 2.38 -15.80 28.61
C ASN A 246 1.29 -15.26 27.67
N VAL A 247 1.01 -15.97 26.56
CA VAL A 247 -0.06 -15.59 25.62
C VAL A 247 -1.43 -16.01 26.13
N ALA A 248 -1.55 -17.20 26.72
CA ALA A 248 -2.82 -17.72 27.20
C ALA A 248 -3.41 -16.89 28.35
N GLN A 249 -2.56 -16.27 29.19
CA GLN A 249 -2.99 -15.39 30.29
C GLN A 249 -3.79 -14.18 29.81
N GLU A 250 -3.46 -13.62 28.65
CA GLU A 250 -4.18 -12.47 28.07
C GLU A 250 -5.63 -12.84 27.67
N TYR A 251 -5.89 -14.14 27.43
CA TYR A 251 -7.15 -14.66 26.93
C TYR A 251 -7.87 -15.59 27.94
N GLU A 252 -7.50 -15.58 29.22
CA GLU A 252 -8.06 -16.52 30.22
C GLU A 252 -9.59 -16.46 30.29
N VAL A 253 -10.18 -15.29 30.04
CA VAL A 253 -11.63 -15.06 30.05
C VAL A 253 -12.36 -15.86 28.97
N ILE A 254 -11.72 -16.13 27.83
CA ILE A 254 -12.28 -16.87 26.68
C ILE A 254 -11.61 -18.23 26.48
N LYS A 255 -11.06 -18.79 27.56
CA LYS A 255 -10.34 -20.07 27.54
C LYS A 255 -11.13 -21.20 26.91
N GLN A 256 -12.36 -21.40 27.36
CA GLN A 256 -13.20 -22.48 26.83
C GLN A 256 -13.46 -22.32 25.33
N ASP A 257 -13.56 -21.07 24.86
CA ASP A 257 -13.89 -20.74 23.48
C ASP A 257 -12.71 -20.99 22.54
N TYR A 258 -11.50 -20.47 22.86
CA TYR A 258 -10.35 -20.72 21.99
C TYR A 258 -9.91 -22.19 22.06
N TRP A 259 -10.08 -22.88 23.20
CA TRP A 259 -9.79 -24.32 23.29
C TRP A 259 -10.67 -25.16 22.36
N ALA A 260 -11.90 -24.71 22.10
CA ALA A 260 -12.82 -25.41 21.19
C ALA A 260 -12.45 -25.26 19.70
N GLU A 261 -11.67 -24.22 19.36
CA GLU A 261 -11.19 -23.91 18.01
C GLU A 261 -9.82 -24.52 17.70
N LEU A 262 -9.09 -25.00 18.72
CA LEU A 262 -7.81 -25.68 18.56
C LEU A 262 -8.01 -27.11 18.07
N THR A 263 -7.09 -27.57 17.24
CA THR A 263 -7.06 -28.96 16.76
C THR A 263 -6.67 -29.93 17.88
N SER A 264 -6.98 -31.21 17.69
CA SER A 264 -6.54 -32.27 18.60
C SER A 264 -5.01 -32.34 18.71
N GLU A 265 -4.28 -32.04 17.64
CA GLU A 265 -2.82 -32.00 17.64
C GLU A 265 -2.29 -30.85 18.51
N GLU A 266 -2.84 -29.64 18.35
CA GLU A 266 -2.47 -28.46 19.13
C GLU A 266 -2.77 -28.64 20.62
N THR A 267 -3.92 -29.20 20.96
CA THR A 267 -4.30 -29.50 22.37
C THR A 267 -3.42 -30.58 23.00
N ASN A 268 -3.05 -31.62 22.23
CA ASN A 268 -2.09 -32.63 22.68
C ASN A 268 -0.68 -32.04 22.90
N LEU A 269 -0.25 -31.11 22.05
CA LEU A 269 1.03 -30.42 22.22
C LEU A 269 1.03 -29.55 23.48
N ILE A 270 -0.03 -28.78 23.72
CA ILE A 270 -0.20 -27.97 24.95
C ILE A 270 -0.12 -28.86 26.21
N THR A 271 -0.83 -30.00 26.21
CA THR A 271 -0.82 -30.92 27.37
C THR A 271 0.54 -31.61 27.57
N ALA A 272 1.27 -31.91 26.49
CA ALA A 272 2.63 -32.42 26.56
C ALA A 272 3.62 -31.37 27.13
N LEU A 273 3.50 -30.11 26.72
CA LEU A 273 4.32 -29.03 27.30
C LEU A 273 4.03 -28.84 28.79
N GLN A 274 2.76 -28.97 29.19
CA GLN A 274 2.36 -28.93 30.58
C GLN A 274 2.96 -30.09 31.39
N SER A 275 2.99 -31.31 30.84
CA SER A 275 3.54 -32.47 31.55
C SER A 275 5.08 -32.41 31.66
N VAL A 276 5.78 -31.96 30.61
CA VAL A 276 7.24 -31.75 30.63
C VAL A 276 7.63 -30.67 31.64
N SER A 277 6.88 -29.58 31.73
CA SER A 277 7.13 -28.54 32.75
C SER A 277 6.74 -28.96 34.17
N SER A 278 5.85 -29.95 34.32
CA SER A 278 5.45 -30.51 35.61
C SER A 278 6.33 -31.68 36.07
N GLN A 279 7.17 -32.24 35.18
CA GLN A 279 8.18 -33.22 35.54
C GLN A 279 9.38 -32.51 36.14
N SER A 280 9.51 -32.56 37.47
CA SER A 280 10.70 -32.15 38.19
C SER A 280 11.94 -32.89 37.68
N ASP A 281 13.06 -32.18 37.47
CA ASP A 281 14.35 -32.77 37.10
C ASP A 281 14.65 -33.97 38.00
N THR A 282 14.75 -35.17 37.41
CA THR A 282 15.14 -36.36 38.17
C THR A 282 16.65 -36.51 38.13
N ILE A 283 17.27 -36.79 39.28
CA ILE A 283 18.72 -37.04 39.36
C ILE A 283 19.05 -38.26 38.49
N GLY A 284 19.77 -38.03 37.40
CA GLY A 284 20.18 -39.07 36.44
C GLY A 284 21.66 -38.94 36.04
N LEU A 285 22.10 -39.78 35.11
CA LEU A 285 23.49 -39.82 34.63
C LEU A 285 24.02 -38.43 34.27
N GLY A 286 25.20 -38.06 34.79
CA GLY A 286 25.83 -36.75 34.60
C GLY A 286 25.32 -35.64 35.52
N SER A 287 24.31 -35.88 36.34
CA SER A 287 23.81 -34.89 37.31
C SER A 287 24.86 -34.58 38.36
N ILE A 288 25.02 -33.29 38.69
CA ILE A 288 25.87 -32.87 39.80
C ILE A 288 25.03 -32.88 41.07
N VAL A 289 25.45 -33.69 42.02
CA VAL A 289 24.69 -33.98 43.23
C VAL A 289 25.49 -33.66 44.48
N ALA A 290 24.76 -33.44 45.57
CA ALA A 290 25.25 -33.39 46.92
C ALA A 290 24.39 -34.31 47.79
N HIS A 291 24.89 -34.70 48.96
CA HIS A 291 24.07 -35.42 49.93
C HIS A 291 22.86 -34.58 50.36
N ALA A 292 21.70 -35.24 50.49
CA ALA A 292 20.46 -34.64 51.00
C ALA A 292 20.48 -34.48 52.53
N ASP A 293 21.26 -35.30 53.25
CA ASP A 293 21.39 -35.25 54.71
C ASP A 293 22.05 -33.94 55.19
N PRO A 294 21.34 -33.11 55.98
CA PRO A 294 21.85 -31.87 56.55
C PRO A 294 23.15 -32.04 57.36
N TYR A 295 23.39 -33.18 58.00
CA TYR A 295 24.58 -33.37 58.82
C TYR A 295 25.84 -33.76 58.02
N ARG A 296 25.65 -34.27 56.79
CA ARG A 296 26.74 -34.46 55.81
C ARG A 296 27.09 -33.17 55.06
N THR A 297 26.22 -32.15 55.08
CA THR A 297 26.44 -30.86 54.39
C THR A 297 27.65 -30.07 54.88
N LEU A 298 28.24 -30.43 56.02
CA LEU A 298 29.48 -29.83 56.54
C LEU A 298 30.69 -30.16 55.66
N TYR A 299 30.61 -31.22 54.87
CA TYR A 299 31.57 -31.51 53.81
C TYR A 299 30.89 -31.10 52.50
N VAL A 300 31.32 -29.99 51.90
CA VAL A 300 30.83 -29.54 50.58
C VAL A 300 31.40 -30.49 49.53
N GLU A 301 30.81 -31.68 49.44
CA GLU A 301 31.24 -32.71 48.52
C GLU A 301 30.39 -32.61 47.26
N ARG A 302 31.02 -32.15 46.18
CA ARG A 302 30.45 -32.16 44.84
C ARG A 302 30.62 -33.56 44.28
N GLY A 303 29.52 -34.18 43.89
CA GLY A 303 29.49 -35.50 43.25
C GLY A 303 28.94 -35.41 41.84
N GLU A 304 29.38 -36.31 40.97
CA GLU A 304 28.82 -36.49 39.63
C GLU A 304 28.25 -37.90 39.54
N VAL A 305 27.01 -38.02 39.06
CA VAL A 305 26.40 -39.33 38.80
C VAL A 305 27.06 -39.95 37.57
N VAL A 306 27.76 -41.08 37.73
CA VAL A 306 28.50 -41.74 36.66
C VAL A 306 27.72 -42.92 36.07
N GLU A 307 26.80 -43.50 36.82
CA GLU A 307 25.93 -44.59 36.37
C GLU A 307 24.52 -44.43 36.95
N ASP A 308 23.49 -44.67 36.14
CA ASP A 308 22.09 -44.64 36.54
C ASP A 308 21.53 -46.06 36.50
N LEU A 309 21.14 -46.58 37.66
CA LEU A 309 20.65 -47.94 37.83
C LEU A 309 19.13 -47.95 38.07
N GLY A 310 18.43 -46.87 37.74
CA GLY A 310 16.99 -46.71 37.97
C GLY A 310 16.75 -46.03 39.32
N GLU A 311 16.35 -46.77 40.35
CA GLU A 311 16.06 -46.19 41.68
C GLU A 311 17.33 -45.77 42.45
N GLU A 312 18.47 -46.37 42.11
CA GLU A 312 19.79 -46.04 42.64
C GLU A 312 20.68 -45.41 41.57
N VAL A 313 21.59 -44.56 42.00
CA VAL A 313 22.60 -43.91 41.16
C VAL A 313 23.99 -44.11 41.76
N VAL A 314 24.99 -44.27 40.89
CA VAL A 314 26.39 -44.38 41.29
C VAL A 314 27.01 -42.99 41.19
N VAL A 315 27.51 -42.48 42.31
CA VAL A 315 28.11 -41.13 42.37
C VAL A 315 29.62 -41.25 42.54
N ALA A 316 30.35 -40.50 41.72
CA ALA A 316 31.77 -40.25 41.92
C ALA A 316 31.95 -38.90 42.61
N TRP A 317 32.49 -38.92 43.83
CA TRP A 317 32.73 -37.72 44.62
C TRP A 317 34.07 -37.06 44.27
N ASP A 318 34.08 -35.74 44.09
CA ASP A 318 35.28 -34.98 43.70
C ASP A 318 36.40 -35.02 44.75
N CYS A 319 36.08 -35.24 46.04
CA CYS A 319 37.04 -35.26 47.14
C CYS A 319 38.04 -36.44 47.11
N TRP A 320 37.88 -37.40 46.19
CA TRP A 320 38.70 -38.64 46.13
C TRP A 320 39.60 -38.74 44.87
N LYS A 321 39.84 -37.62 44.16
CA LYS A 321 40.55 -37.62 42.86
C LYS A 321 42.00 -38.18 42.87
N GLU A 322 42.66 -38.35 44.02
CA GLU A 322 44.06 -38.82 44.08
C GLU A 322 44.25 -40.29 44.52
N GLN A 323 43.19 -41.01 44.88
CA GLN A 323 43.25 -42.46 45.15
C GLN A 323 42.07 -43.14 44.46
N SER A 324 42.33 -43.82 43.33
CA SER A 324 41.40 -44.72 42.60
C SER A 324 39.92 -44.47 42.89
N LYS A 325 39.30 -43.54 42.14
CA LYS A 325 37.89 -43.09 42.23
C LYS A 325 36.99 -44.11 42.93
N LYS A 326 36.66 -43.88 44.21
CA LYS A 326 35.59 -44.63 44.88
C LYS A 326 34.26 -44.14 44.32
N THR A 327 33.56 -45.06 43.67
CA THR A 327 32.18 -44.89 43.20
C THR A 327 31.28 -45.66 44.14
N ASP A 328 30.37 -44.97 44.82
CA ASP A 328 29.41 -45.58 45.75
C ASP A 328 27.98 -45.43 45.19
N ARG A 329 27.11 -46.39 45.54
CA ARG A 329 25.70 -46.42 45.16
C ARG A 329 24.85 -45.70 46.19
N TYR A 330 23.93 -44.86 45.73
CA TYR A 330 23.00 -44.09 46.57
C TYR A 330 21.60 -44.16 45.99
N PHE A 331 20.59 -44.14 46.85
CA PHE A 331 19.21 -43.91 46.40
C PHE A 331 19.03 -42.45 45.98
N ARG A 332 18.16 -42.18 45.00
CA ARG A 332 17.89 -40.81 44.54
C ARG A 332 17.44 -39.88 45.67
N ASP A 333 16.71 -40.41 46.66
CA ASP A 333 16.19 -39.66 47.80
C ASP A 333 17.29 -39.27 48.82
N GLU A 334 18.46 -39.92 48.77
CA GLU A 334 19.62 -39.59 49.60
C GLU A 334 20.47 -38.45 49.00
N LEU A 335 20.11 -38.00 47.80
CA LEU A 335 20.82 -37.00 47.02
C LEU A 335 19.92 -35.82 46.70
N ARG A 336 20.56 -34.67 46.47
CA ARG A 336 19.93 -33.47 45.95
C ARG A 336 20.82 -32.87 44.87
N PHE A 337 20.25 -32.07 43.98
CA PHE A 337 21.08 -31.30 43.04
C PHE A 337 22.02 -30.38 43.80
N TRP A 338 23.28 -30.37 43.37
CA TRP A 338 24.28 -29.48 43.94
C TRP A 338 23.94 -28.04 43.55
N GLN A 339 23.74 -27.18 44.56
CA GLN A 339 23.54 -25.75 44.37
C GLN A 339 24.86 -25.05 44.70
N PRO A 340 25.52 -24.38 43.74
CA PRO A 340 26.62 -23.48 44.07
C PRO A 340 26.07 -22.33 44.91
N GLN A 341 26.63 -22.11 46.11
CA GLN A 341 26.39 -20.88 46.86
C GLN A 341 27.22 -19.74 46.29
#